data_AF-A0A537AI51-F1
#
_entry.id   AF-A0A537AI51-F1
#
_cell.length_a   1.000
_cell.length_b   1.000
_cell.length_c   1.000
_cell.angle_alpha   90.00
_cell.angle_beta   90.00
_cell.angle_gamma   90.00
#
_symmetry.space_group_name_H-M   'P 1'
#
loop_
_entity.id
_entity.type
_entity.pdbx_description
1 polymer ?
#
loop_
_entity_poly.entity_id
_entity_poly.type
_entity_poly.pdbx_seq_one_letter_code
_entity_poly.pdbx_strand_id
1 'polypeptide(L)'
;MSADPKSALLSPRERRHRANRGPARHNPRGFWIVELKGPLAGAKARQHIFRELVRRVISSSGVELFDAVEAGVPTYLVDVIAGATGETANEVMDLVGVSPTTFRRKVEAKEPLPDVVGHRVVGFLRAAATLRRLLQESADAQRLKEFDLESWIAGWMREGLPELGGKTPAEMLRNPEGQRAVEEVLERMGGGLPA
;
A
#
# COMPACT_ATOMS: atom_id res chain seq x y z
N MET A 1 -23.65 -3.24 -42.58
CA MET A 1 -22.48 -2.53 -43.15
C MET A 1 -22.75 -1.03 -43.10
N SER A 2 -22.14 -0.32 -42.17
CA SER A 2 -22.00 1.14 -42.24
C SER A 2 -20.63 1.47 -41.64
N ALA A 3 -19.67 1.78 -42.51
CA ALA A 3 -18.33 2.17 -42.12
C ALA A 3 -18.28 3.69 -41.99
N ASP A 4 -17.85 4.16 -40.82
CA ASP A 4 -17.70 5.57 -40.48
C ASP A 4 -16.66 6.25 -41.40
N PRO A 5 -17.03 7.30 -42.16
CA PRO A 5 -16.20 7.83 -43.26
C PRO A 5 -14.97 8.64 -42.82
N LYS A 6 -14.71 8.80 -41.51
CA LYS A 6 -13.51 9.50 -41.02
C LYS A 6 -12.26 8.63 -40.88
N SER A 7 -12.34 7.34 -41.21
CA SER A 7 -11.24 6.37 -41.02
C SER A 7 -10.18 6.38 -42.13
N ALA A 8 -10.38 7.13 -43.22
CA ALA A 8 -9.62 6.97 -44.46
C ALA A 8 -8.42 7.92 -44.67
N LEU A 9 -8.14 8.86 -43.75
CA LEU A 9 -7.08 9.87 -43.94
C LEU A 9 -6.05 9.87 -42.80
N LEU A 10 -5.43 8.71 -42.53
CA LEU A 10 -4.24 8.64 -41.69
C LEU A 10 -3.09 8.01 -42.48
N SER A 11 -1.98 8.75 -42.56
CA SER A 11 -0.76 8.32 -43.24
C SER A 11 -0.17 7.05 -42.59
N PRO A 12 0.63 6.25 -43.31
CA PRO A 12 1.27 5.06 -42.76
C PRO A 12 2.14 5.34 -41.52
N ARG A 13 2.69 6.56 -41.41
CA ARG A 13 3.44 7.02 -40.22
C ARG A 13 2.53 7.29 -39.01
N GLU A 14 1.35 7.88 -39.22
CA GLU A 14 0.39 8.15 -38.14
C GLU A 14 -0.26 6.86 -37.62
N ARG A 15 -0.51 5.88 -38.50
CA ARG A 15 -0.97 4.55 -38.09
C ARG A 15 0.07 3.83 -37.22
N ARG A 16 1.36 3.92 -37.57
CA ARG A 16 2.47 3.38 -36.75
C ARG A 16 2.62 4.12 -35.43
N HIS A 17 2.43 5.43 -35.39
CA HIS A 17 2.53 6.21 -34.16
C HIS A 17 1.38 5.93 -33.17
N ARG A 18 0.18 5.59 -33.68
CA ARG A 18 -0.95 5.12 -32.85
C ARG A 18 -0.79 3.68 -32.40
N ALA A 19 -0.29 2.79 -33.27
CA ALA A 19 -0.03 1.38 -32.92
C ALA A 19 1.14 1.21 -31.92
N ASN A 20 2.04 2.20 -31.83
CA ASN A 20 3.17 2.19 -30.90
C ASN A 20 2.90 2.94 -29.58
N ARG A 21 1.68 3.46 -29.39
CA ARG A 21 1.19 3.80 -28.06
C ARG A 21 0.59 2.53 -27.45
N GLY A 22 1.46 1.61 -27.04
CA GLY A 22 1.08 0.60 -26.06
C GLY A 22 0.46 1.28 -24.82
N PRO A 23 -0.28 0.54 -23.97
CA PRO A 23 -0.76 1.11 -22.70
C PRO A 23 0.41 1.83 -22.04
N ALA A 24 0.19 3.07 -21.59
CA ALA A 24 1.23 3.90 -20.98
C ALA A 24 2.07 3.01 -20.08
N ARG A 25 3.37 2.87 -20.38
CA ARG A 25 4.25 1.92 -19.70
C ARG A 25 4.06 2.09 -18.20
N HIS A 26 3.37 1.14 -17.57
CA HIS A 26 3.17 1.15 -16.14
C HIS A 26 4.57 1.06 -15.54
N ASN A 27 5.04 2.12 -14.87
CA ASN A 27 6.30 2.10 -14.15
C ASN A 27 6.00 1.54 -12.76
N PRO A 28 6.31 0.28 -12.47
CA PRO A 28 5.85 -0.33 -11.22
C PRO A 28 6.50 0.31 -9.99
N ARG A 29 7.70 0.89 -10.14
CA ARG A 29 8.34 1.70 -9.10
C ARG A 29 7.56 2.99 -8.79
N GLY A 30 6.84 3.51 -9.78
CA GLY A 30 6.00 4.69 -9.64
C GLY A 30 4.85 4.50 -8.64
N PHE A 31 4.46 3.25 -8.36
CA PHE A 31 3.45 2.92 -7.36
C PHE A 31 3.80 3.46 -5.96
N TRP A 32 5.07 3.36 -5.58
CA TRP A 32 5.54 3.78 -4.26
C TRP A 32 5.70 5.30 -4.14
N ILE A 33 5.91 5.98 -5.27
CA ILE A 33 6.23 7.41 -5.32
C ILE A 33 4.95 8.24 -5.21
N VAL A 34 4.83 8.99 -4.10
CA VAL A 34 3.75 9.95 -3.87
C VAL A 34 4.31 11.36 -3.87
N GLU A 35 3.86 12.18 -4.82
CA GLU A 35 4.22 13.60 -4.88
C GLU A 35 3.42 14.39 -3.83
N LEU A 36 4.12 15.09 -2.95
CA LEU A 36 3.50 16.05 -2.03
C LEU A 36 3.28 17.37 -2.76
N LYS A 37 2.02 17.77 -2.95
CA LYS A 37 1.66 19.10 -3.45
C LYS A 37 1.39 20.03 -2.26
N GLY A 38 2.40 20.79 -1.82
CA GLY A 38 2.26 21.83 -0.78
C GLY A 38 3.13 21.64 0.46
N PRO A 39 2.98 22.49 1.49
CA PRO A 39 3.92 22.61 2.62
C PRO A 39 3.66 21.59 3.74
N LEU A 40 3.24 20.37 3.40
CA LEU A 40 3.13 19.32 4.41
C LEU A 40 4.54 18.96 4.90
N ALA A 41 4.78 19.15 6.20
CA ALA A 41 6.05 18.83 6.84
C ALA A 41 5.85 17.81 7.98
N GLY A 42 6.90 17.06 8.29
CA GLY A 42 6.91 16.13 9.43
C GLY A 42 5.83 15.05 9.35
N ALA A 43 5.13 14.80 10.46
CA ALA A 43 4.19 13.69 10.60
C ALA A 43 2.99 13.78 9.65
N LYS A 44 2.42 14.98 9.45
CA LYS A 44 1.27 15.19 8.55
C LYS A 44 1.61 14.84 7.09
N ALA A 45 2.83 15.11 6.66
CA ALA A 45 3.30 14.72 5.32
C ALA A 45 3.36 13.21 5.16
N ARG A 46 3.87 12.51 6.18
CA ARG A 46 3.97 11.05 6.20
C ARG A 46 2.60 10.38 6.25
N GLN A 47 1.69 10.85 7.10
CA GLN A 47 0.30 10.42 7.13
C GLN A 47 -0.38 10.61 5.77
N HIS A 48 -0.16 11.76 5.12
CA HIS A 48 -0.69 11.99 3.78
C HIS A 48 -0.17 10.98 2.75
N ILE A 49 1.15 10.73 2.72
CA ILE A 49 1.76 9.74 1.83
C ILE A 49 1.19 8.34 2.12
N PHE A 50 1.12 7.96 3.40
CA PHE A 50 0.57 6.69 3.82
C PHE A 50 -0.88 6.51 3.35
N ARG A 51 -1.75 7.49 3.59
CA ARG A 51 -3.15 7.48 3.12
C ARG A 51 -3.29 7.45 1.62
N GLU A 52 -2.34 8.02 0.88
CA GLU A 52 -2.32 7.91 -0.58
C GLU A 52 -1.92 6.50 -1.03
N LEU A 53 -0.91 5.89 -0.41
CA LEU A 53 -0.56 4.50 -0.69
C LEU A 53 -1.74 3.55 -0.39
N VAL A 54 -2.44 3.74 0.72
CA VAL A 54 -3.67 2.99 1.05
C VAL A 54 -4.73 3.18 -0.04
N ARG A 55 -4.96 4.42 -0.53
CA ARG A 55 -5.90 4.67 -1.64
C ARG A 55 -5.48 3.99 -2.93
N ARG A 56 -4.19 4.01 -3.27
CA ARG A 56 -3.66 3.32 -4.44
C ARG A 56 -3.91 1.83 -4.36
N VAL A 57 -3.63 1.20 -3.20
CA VAL A 57 -3.91 -0.22 -2.95
C VAL A 57 -5.36 -0.57 -3.22
N ILE A 58 -6.32 0.27 -2.81
CA ILE A 58 -7.75 0.06 -3.08
C ILE A 58 -8.06 0.10 -4.59
N SER A 59 -7.43 1.02 -5.32
CA SER A 59 -7.69 1.24 -6.75
C SER A 59 -6.87 0.37 -7.70
N SER A 60 -5.85 -0.34 -7.20
CA SER A 60 -4.92 -1.12 -8.02
C SER A 60 -5.39 -2.55 -8.22
N SER A 61 -5.14 -3.09 -9.40
CA SER A 61 -5.32 -4.51 -9.68
C SER A 61 -4.27 -5.37 -8.98
N GLY A 62 -4.55 -6.67 -8.85
CA GLY A 62 -3.58 -7.63 -8.31
C GLY A 62 -2.26 -7.68 -9.10
N VAL A 63 -2.32 -7.49 -10.42
CA VAL A 63 -1.13 -7.47 -11.30
C VAL A 63 -0.29 -6.22 -11.05
N GLU A 64 -0.89 -5.04 -10.90
CA GLU A 64 -0.15 -3.80 -10.60
C GLU A 64 0.53 -3.88 -9.22
N LEU A 65 -0.13 -4.46 -8.22
CA LEU A 65 0.47 -4.67 -6.91
C LEU A 65 1.62 -5.69 -6.96
N PHE A 66 1.46 -6.76 -7.73
CA PHE A 66 2.52 -7.74 -7.97
C PHE A 66 3.74 -7.06 -8.62
N ASP A 67 3.54 -6.32 -9.70
CA ASP A 67 4.63 -5.62 -10.40
C ASP A 67 5.33 -4.60 -9.49
N ALA A 68 4.58 -3.90 -8.64
CA ALA A 68 5.13 -2.94 -7.69
C ALA A 68 6.02 -3.61 -6.63
N VAL A 69 5.66 -4.80 -6.15
CA VAL A 69 6.45 -5.59 -5.21
C VAL A 69 7.72 -6.12 -5.87
N GLU A 70 7.61 -6.68 -7.07
CA GLU A 70 8.75 -7.16 -7.87
C GLU A 70 9.75 -6.04 -8.17
N ALA A 71 9.26 -4.82 -8.38
CA ALA A 71 10.11 -3.67 -8.62
C ALA A 71 10.86 -3.16 -7.36
N GLY A 72 10.52 -3.70 -6.19
CA GLY A 72 11.13 -3.45 -4.89
C GLY A 72 10.54 -2.22 -4.17
N VAL A 73 10.59 -2.26 -2.84
CA VAL A 73 10.10 -1.16 -1.98
C VAL A 73 11.21 -0.14 -1.72
N PRO A 74 11.03 1.15 -2.02
CA PRO A 74 11.98 2.18 -1.65
C PRO A 74 12.22 2.25 -0.14
N THR A 75 13.48 2.39 0.28
CA THR A 75 13.87 2.42 1.71
C THR A 75 13.19 3.55 2.49
N TYR A 76 12.91 4.70 1.86
CA TYR A 76 12.22 5.81 2.51
C TYR A 76 10.82 5.47 3.01
N LEU A 77 10.19 4.39 2.53
CA LEU A 77 8.88 3.98 3.03
C LEU A 77 8.91 3.53 4.49
N VAL A 78 10.06 3.08 5.00
CA VAL A 78 10.20 2.80 6.44
C VAL A 78 9.99 4.10 7.23
N ASP A 79 10.60 5.20 6.81
CA ASP A 79 10.44 6.50 7.47
C ASP A 79 9.03 7.07 7.32
N VAL A 80 8.39 6.83 6.18
CA VAL A 80 6.99 7.21 5.95
C VAL A 80 6.07 6.48 6.90
N ILE A 81 6.17 5.14 6.97
CA ILE A 81 5.30 4.34 7.85
C ILE A 81 5.56 4.72 9.30
N ALA A 82 6.82 4.79 9.72
CA ALA A 82 7.22 5.12 11.09
C ALA A 82 6.59 6.45 11.52
N GLY A 83 6.84 7.51 10.78
CA GLY A 83 6.32 8.80 11.17
C GLY A 83 4.87 9.08 10.77
N ALA A 84 4.17 8.16 10.09
CA ALA A 84 2.72 8.20 9.90
C ALA A 84 1.98 7.54 11.08
N THR A 85 2.55 6.47 11.60
CA THR A 85 2.00 5.61 12.67
C THR A 85 2.46 6.02 14.07
N GLY A 86 3.44 6.93 14.17
CA GLY A 86 4.04 7.31 15.45
C GLY A 86 5.12 6.35 15.93
N GLU A 87 5.48 5.35 15.13
CA GLU A 87 6.51 4.36 15.43
C GLU A 87 7.92 4.86 15.09
N THR A 88 8.91 4.15 15.63
CA THR A 88 10.31 4.27 15.23
C THR A 88 10.59 3.48 13.96
N ALA A 89 11.66 3.84 13.25
CA ALA A 89 12.11 3.08 12.08
C ALA A 89 12.42 1.61 12.43
N ASN A 90 12.93 1.32 13.63
CA ASN A 90 13.21 -0.04 14.08
C ASN A 90 11.93 -0.86 14.25
N GLU A 91 10.90 -0.31 14.86
CA GLU A 91 9.62 -1.00 15.03
C GLU A 91 8.95 -1.31 13.68
N VAL A 92 9.08 -0.42 12.70
CA VAL A 92 8.60 -0.66 11.34
C VAL A 92 9.45 -1.72 10.63
N MET A 93 10.77 -1.68 10.78
CA MET A 93 11.66 -2.70 10.22
C MET A 93 11.32 -4.10 10.74
N ASP A 94 11.01 -4.22 12.03
CA ASP A 94 10.56 -5.47 12.65
C ASP A 94 9.20 -5.92 12.09
N LEU A 95 8.23 -5.00 11.94
CA LEU A 95 6.92 -5.28 11.32
C LEU A 95 7.05 -5.81 9.89
N VAL A 96 7.85 -5.14 9.05
CA VAL A 96 8.01 -5.51 7.64
C VAL A 96 9.06 -6.62 7.42
N GLY A 97 9.75 -7.05 8.48
CA GLY A 97 10.67 -8.17 8.44
C GLY A 97 12.02 -7.90 7.79
N VAL A 98 12.56 -6.70 7.95
CA VAL A 98 13.91 -6.35 7.47
C VAL A 98 14.85 -6.11 8.64
N SER A 99 16.05 -6.69 8.63
CA SER A 99 17.03 -6.43 9.68
C SER A 99 17.65 -5.04 9.54
N PRO A 100 18.04 -4.36 10.65
CA PRO A 100 18.70 -3.06 10.60
C PRO A 100 19.96 -3.04 9.72
N THR A 101 20.74 -4.13 9.74
CA THR A 101 21.93 -4.29 8.88
C THR A 101 21.56 -4.34 7.41
N THR A 102 20.51 -5.10 7.04
CA THR A 102 20.05 -5.18 5.65
C THR A 102 19.52 -3.84 5.18
N PHE A 103 18.73 -3.17 6.02
CA PHE A 103 18.18 -1.85 5.72
C PHE A 103 19.29 -0.83 5.48
N ARG A 104 20.27 -0.72 6.39
CA ARG A 104 21.41 0.20 6.26
C ARG A 104 22.19 -0.04 4.97
N ARG A 105 22.51 -1.30 4.68
CA ARG A 105 23.19 -1.69 3.44
C ARG A 105 22.42 -1.24 2.18
N LYS A 106 21.09 -1.39 2.18
CA LYS A 106 20.23 -0.96 1.07
C LYS A 106 20.15 0.56 0.93
N VAL A 107 20.09 1.29 2.05
CA VAL A 107 20.15 2.76 2.07
C VAL A 107 21.47 3.27 1.50
N GLU A 108 22.61 2.73 1.95
CA GLU A 108 23.95 3.11 1.47
C GLU A 108 24.12 2.83 -0.03
N ALA A 109 23.61 1.69 -0.51
CA ALA A 109 23.64 1.32 -1.91
C ALA A 109 22.61 2.07 -2.79
N LYS A 110 21.70 2.86 -2.20
CA LYS A 110 20.54 3.48 -2.88
C LYS A 110 19.68 2.45 -3.63
N GLU A 111 19.53 1.27 -3.05
CA GLU A 111 18.79 0.16 -3.61
C GLU A 111 17.45 -0.03 -2.88
N PRO A 112 16.41 -0.54 -3.57
CA PRO A 112 15.17 -0.89 -2.92
C PRO A 112 15.35 -2.09 -1.97
N LEU A 113 14.46 -2.16 -0.99
CA LEU A 113 14.25 -3.33 -0.14
C LEU A 113 13.77 -4.52 -0.98
N PRO A 114 14.11 -5.75 -0.57
CA PRO A 114 13.75 -6.95 -1.31
C PRO A 114 12.24 -7.16 -1.38
N ASP A 115 11.81 -7.92 -2.38
CA ASP A 115 10.45 -8.39 -2.64
C ASP A 115 9.74 -8.97 -1.39
N VAL A 116 10.44 -9.76 -0.56
CA VAL A 116 9.89 -10.34 0.67
C VAL A 116 9.41 -9.26 1.66
N VAL A 117 10.07 -8.10 1.68
CA VAL A 117 9.64 -6.94 2.46
C VAL A 117 8.46 -6.26 1.77
N GLY A 118 8.48 -6.20 0.43
CA GLY A 118 7.38 -5.66 -0.37
C GLY A 118 6.06 -6.38 -0.15
N HIS A 119 6.06 -7.70 -0.07
CA HIS A 119 4.86 -8.48 0.25
C HIS A 119 4.26 -8.06 1.61
N ARG A 120 5.09 -7.87 2.63
CA ARG A 120 4.61 -7.46 3.97
C ARG A 120 4.12 -6.01 3.99
N VAL A 121 4.80 -5.10 3.29
CA VAL A 121 4.36 -3.71 3.14
C VAL A 121 3.01 -3.64 2.43
N VAL A 122 2.82 -4.37 1.33
CA VAL A 122 1.52 -4.44 0.65
C VAL A 122 0.46 -5.07 1.54
N GLY A 123 0.78 -6.15 2.26
CA GLY A 123 -0.13 -6.77 3.22
C GLY A 123 -0.60 -5.79 4.31
N PHE A 124 0.32 -5.00 4.86
CA PHE A 124 0.01 -3.95 5.83
C PHE A 124 -0.91 -2.86 5.25
N LEU A 125 -0.59 -2.37 4.05
CA LEU A 125 -1.42 -1.35 3.39
C LEU A 125 -2.80 -1.89 2.98
N ARG A 126 -2.91 -3.18 2.64
CA ARG A 126 -4.19 -3.86 2.37
C ARG A 126 -5.04 -3.98 3.62
N ALA A 127 -4.45 -4.37 4.74
CA ALA A 127 -5.16 -4.38 6.02
C ALA A 127 -5.69 -2.98 6.40
N ALA A 128 -4.86 -1.94 6.23
CA ALA A 128 -5.29 -0.55 6.42
C ALA A 128 -6.40 -0.13 5.43
N ALA A 129 -6.35 -0.60 4.19
CA ALA A 129 -7.38 -0.37 3.17
C ALA A 129 -8.72 -1.04 3.53
N THR A 130 -8.69 -2.30 3.98
CA THR A 130 -9.86 -3.04 4.45
C THR A 130 -10.49 -2.32 5.64
N LEU A 131 -9.70 -1.98 6.66
CA LEU A 131 -10.19 -1.23 7.82
C LEU A 131 -10.83 0.11 7.41
N ARG A 132 -10.18 0.87 6.52
CA ARG A 132 -10.72 2.13 6.01
C ARG A 132 -12.08 1.93 5.32
N ARG A 133 -12.21 0.88 4.50
CA ARG A 133 -13.47 0.55 3.83
C ARG A 133 -14.55 0.21 4.86
N LEU A 134 -14.24 -0.63 5.85
CA LEU A 134 -15.19 -1.00 6.90
C LEU A 134 -15.67 0.22 7.70
N LEU A 135 -14.76 1.14 8.04
CA LEU A 135 -15.13 2.40 8.72
C LEU A 135 -15.98 3.32 7.84
N GLN A 136 -15.75 3.33 6.53
CA GLN A 136 -16.58 4.09 5.58
C GLN A 136 -18.00 3.52 5.45
N GLU A 137 -18.15 2.20 5.60
CA GLU A 137 -19.44 1.51 5.56
C GLU A 137 -20.21 1.65 6.88
N SER A 138 -19.52 1.74 8.03
CA SER A 138 -20.13 1.74 9.36
C SER A 138 -20.35 3.12 9.99
N ALA A 139 -19.60 4.15 9.60
CA ALA A 139 -19.54 5.40 10.36
C ALA A 139 -20.26 6.60 9.73
N ASP A 140 -20.75 7.49 10.61
CA ASP A 140 -21.08 8.87 10.27
C ASP A 140 -19.81 9.61 9.80
N ALA A 141 -19.89 10.36 8.70
CA ALA A 141 -18.73 10.91 7.98
C ALA A 141 -17.80 11.79 8.83
N GLN A 142 -18.30 12.31 9.95
CA GLN A 142 -17.53 13.10 10.90
C GLN A 142 -16.61 12.23 11.78
N ARG A 143 -17.06 11.07 12.25
CA ARG A 143 -16.23 10.16 13.07
C ARG A 143 -15.05 9.60 12.28
N LEU A 144 -15.28 9.33 10.98
CA LEU A 144 -14.24 8.88 10.07
C LEU A 144 -13.08 9.88 9.92
N LYS A 145 -13.33 11.19 10.11
CA LYS A 145 -12.28 12.22 10.01
C LYS A 145 -11.38 12.27 11.24
N GLU A 146 -11.90 11.87 12.39
CA GLU A 146 -11.20 11.94 13.68
C GLU A 146 -10.51 10.62 14.05
N PHE A 147 -10.87 9.52 13.38
CA PHE A 147 -10.23 8.23 13.57
C PHE A 147 -8.78 8.24 13.08
N ASP A 148 -7.84 8.02 14.01
CA ASP A 148 -6.42 7.85 13.70
C ASP A 148 -6.15 6.44 13.17
N LEU A 149 -6.44 6.26 11.89
CA LEU A 149 -6.28 5.00 11.17
C LEU A 149 -4.86 4.45 11.29
N GLU A 150 -3.86 5.32 11.15
CA GLU A 150 -2.46 4.93 11.12
C GLU A 150 -1.96 4.36 12.44
N SER A 151 -2.22 5.06 13.55
CA SER A 151 -1.83 4.58 14.87
C SER A 151 -2.61 3.32 15.25
N TRP A 152 -3.91 3.26 14.92
CA TRP A 152 -4.74 2.10 15.25
C TRP A 152 -4.25 0.84 14.53
N ILE A 153 -4.02 0.90 13.21
CA ILE A 153 -3.59 -0.28 12.46
C ILE A 153 -2.18 -0.74 12.87
N ALA A 154 -1.29 0.19 13.20
CA ALA A 154 0.05 -0.14 13.68
C ALA A 154 0.02 -0.85 15.03
N GLY A 155 -0.82 -0.39 15.96
CA GLY A 155 -1.07 -1.06 17.24
C GLY A 155 -1.64 -2.46 17.03
N TRP A 156 -2.72 -2.57 16.26
CA TRP A 156 -3.39 -3.83 15.97
C TRP A 156 -2.46 -4.87 15.34
N MET A 157 -1.54 -4.44 14.47
CA MET A 157 -0.55 -5.33 13.85
C MET A 157 0.38 -6.05 14.84
N ARG A 158 0.48 -5.58 16.08
CA ARG A 158 1.32 -6.14 17.15
C ARG A 158 0.53 -6.83 18.24
N GLU A 159 -0.80 -6.81 18.17
CA GLU A 159 -1.65 -7.49 19.14
C GLU A 159 -1.68 -8.98 18.85
N GLY A 160 -1.40 -9.81 19.86
CA GLY A 160 -1.55 -11.25 19.74
C GLY A 160 -3.03 -11.62 19.73
N LEU A 161 -3.53 -12.19 18.63
CA LEU A 161 -4.95 -12.49 18.46
C LEU A 161 -5.25 -13.98 18.69
N PRO A 162 -6.21 -14.33 19.57
CA PRO A 162 -6.65 -15.71 19.75
C PRO A 162 -7.08 -16.40 18.44
N GLU A 163 -7.73 -15.66 17.55
CA GLU A 163 -8.20 -16.11 16.23
C GLU A 163 -7.05 -16.50 15.30
N LEU A 164 -5.84 -15.98 15.54
CA LEU A 164 -4.61 -16.32 14.81
C LEU A 164 -3.73 -17.30 15.59
N GLY A 165 -4.29 -17.96 16.61
CA GLY A 165 -3.58 -18.87 17.49
C GLY A 165 -2.49 -18.17 18.31
N GLY A 166 -2.80 -16.96 18.79
CA GLY A 166 -1.91 -16.13 19.62
C GLY A 166 -0.84 -15.36 18.84
N LYS A 167 -0.81 -15.46 17.51
CA LYS A 167 0.10 -14.69 16.64
C LYS A 167 -0.43 -13.29 16.42
N THR A 168 0.49 -12.39 16.13
CA THR A 168 0.19 -11.03 15.70
C THR A 168 -0.16 -10.99 14.21
N PRO A 169 -0.97 -10.02 13.75
CA PRO A 169 -1.19 -9.83 12.31
C PRO A 169 0.10 -9.63 11.52
N ALA A 170 1.09 -8.89 12.05
CA ALA A 170 2.38 -8.68 11.38
C ALA A 170 3.15 -9.99 11.13
N GLU A 171 3.09 -10.96 12.06
CA GLU A 171 3.68 -12.28 11.86
C GLU A 171 2.98 -13.07 10.76
N MET A 172 1.67 -12.88 10.60
CA MET A 172 0.87 -13.57 9.59
C MET A 172 1.11 -13.04 8.17
N LEU A 173 1.54 -11.79 8.01
CA LEU A 173 1.82 -11.19 6.69
C LEU A 173 3.02 -11.81 5.94
N ARG A 174 3.70 -12.81 6.52
CA ARG A 174 4.86 -13.48 5.91
C ARG A 174 4.51 -14.29 4.67
N ASN A 175 3.25 -14.67 4.50
CA ASN A 175 2.79 -15.47 3.36
C ASN A 175 1.33 -15.14 3.00
N PRO A 176 0.86 -15.56 1.81
CA PRO A 176 -0.49 -15.26 1.35
C PRO A 176 -1.61 -15.85 2.24
N GLU A 177 -1.43 -17.04 2.81
CA GLU A 177 -2.46 -17.66 3.67
C GLU A 177 -2.65 -16.87 4.96
N GLY A 178 -1.57 -16.44 5.59
CA GLY A 178 -1.64 -15.62 6.79
C GLY A 178 -2.20 -14.23 6.51
N GLN A 179 -1.92 -13.65 5.33
CA GLN A 179 -2.57 -12.42 4.89
C GLN A 179 -4.09 -12.58 4.77
N ARG A 180 -4.58 -13.67 4.15
CA ARG A 180 -6.03 -13.93 4.06
C ARG A 180 -6.66 -14.06 5.44
N ALA A 181 -6.01 -14.77 6.37
CA ALA A 181 -6.50 -14.89 7.74
C ALA A 181 -6.61 -13.52 8.45
N VAL A 182 -5.65 -12.61 8.22
CA VAL A 182 -5.69 -11.23 8.74
C VAL A 182 -6.86 -10.44 8.14
N GLU A 183 -7.06 -10.55 6.83
CA GLU A 183 -8.18 -9.89 6.13
C GLU A 183 -9.54 -10.39 6.65
N GLU A 184 -9.70 -11.70 6.83
CA GLU A 184 -10.92 -12.30 7.40
C GLU A 184 -11.20 -11.84 8.84
N VAL A 185 -10.16 -11.67 9.67
CA VAL A 185 -10.33 -11.11 11.03
C VAL A 185 -10.87 -9.69 10.94
N LEU A 186 -10.31 -8.84 10.09
CA LEU A 186 -10.79 -7.47 9.89
C LEU A 186 -12.24 -7.43 9.40
N GLU A 187 -12.59 -8.26 8.42
CA GLU A 187 -13.97 -8.33 7.90
C GLU A 187 -14.98 -8.75 8.98
N ARG A 188 -14.61 -9.71 9.85
CA ARG A 188 -15.45 -10.07 11.00
C ARG A 188 -15.58 -8.94 12.01
N MET A 189 -14.50 -8.19 12.27
CA MET A 189 -14.55 -6.99 13.11
C MET A 189 -15.49 -5.95 12.50
N GLY A 190 -15.50 -5.78 11.18
CA GLY A 190 -16.42 -4.89 10.45
C GLY A 190 -17.91 -5.10 10.76
N GLY A 191 -18.32 -6.34 11.03
CA GLY A 191 -19.68 -6.67 11.45
C GLY A 191 -20.01 -6.36 12.92
N GLY A 192 -19.01 -6.01 13.74
CA GLY A 192 -19.13 -5.76 15.18
C GLY A 192 -18.36 -4.54 15.70
N LEU A 193 -17.79 -3.70 14.83
CA LEU A 193 -17.13 -2.46 15.22
C LEU A 193 -18.21 -1.55 15.85
N PRO A 194 -18.01 -1.07 17.10
CA PRO A 194 -18.97 -0.18 17.73
C PRO A 194 -19.11 1.09 16.88
N ALA A 195 -20.37 1.43 16.59
CA ALA A 195 -20.78 2.60 15.80
C ALA A 195 -20.31 3.92 16.42
#